data_AF-A0A2G1X606-F1
#
_entry.id   AF-A0A2G1X606-F1
#
_cell.length_a   1.000
_cell.length_b   1.000
_cell.length_c   1.000
_cell.angle_alpha   90.00
_cell.angle_beta   90.00
_cell.angle_gamma   90.00
#
_symmetry.space_group_name_H-M   'P 1'
#
loop_
_entity.id
_entity.type
_entity.pdbx_description
1 polymer ?
#
loop_
_entity_poly.entity_id
_entity_poly.type
_entity_poly.pdbx_seq_one_letter_code
_entity_poly.pdbx_strand_id
1 'polypeptide(L)'
;MTDWKRVKQELTEAGYSGFEFDSGDTAVSGLSGEWVSGKIAREGGLKHENQSLLIRILDALSGDGGAVDATPENAPERIRNIATEHGLEVVIISVSADKARIAVCDPSKHDL
;
A
#
# COMPACT_ATOMS: atom_id res chain seq x y z
N MET A 1 7.56 -19.92 1.76
CA MET A 1 8.24 -18.80 2.43
C MET A 1 8.60 -17.81 1.35
N THR A 2 8.13 -16.58 1.51
CA THR A 2 8.24 -15.54 0.48
C THR A 2 9.67 -15.04 0.41
N ASP A 3 10.20 -14.86 -0.81
CA ASP A 3 11.52 -14.27 -1.02
C ASP A 3 11.43 -12.75 -0.93
N TRP A 4 11.38 -12.25 0.31
CA TRP A 4 11.25 -10.82 0.61
C TRP A 4 12.38 -9.98 0.03
N LYS A 5 13.58 -10.56 -0.14
CA LYS A 5 14.71 -9.88 -0.76
C LYS A 5 14.44 -9.63 -2.24
N ARG A 6 13.88 -10.62 -2.94
CA ARG A 6 13.48 -10.48 -4.34
C ARG A 6 12.33 -9.49 -4.51
N VAL A 7 11.29 -9.56 -3.68
CA VAL A 7 10.16 -8.60 -3.73
C VAL A 7 10.65 -7.16 -3.54
N LYS A 8 11.52 -6.92 -2.55
CA LYS A 8 12.10 -5.59 -2.32
C LYS A 8 12.97 -5.11 -3.50
N GLN A 9 13.71 -6.01 -4.14
CA GLN A 9 14.52 -5.70 -5.31
C GLN A 9 13.63 -5.27 -6.49
N GLU A 10 12.57 -6.04 -6.79
CA GLU A 10 11.63 -5.72 -7.88
C GLU A 10 10.87 -4.41 -7.63
N LEU A 11 10.47 -4.14 -6.38
CA LEU A 11 9.90 -2.84 -5.99
C LEU A 11 10.89 -1.70 -6.23
N THR A 12 12.17 -1.89 -5.90
CA THR A 12 13.22 -0.90 -6.15
C THR A 12 13.41 -0.65 -7.64
N GLU A 13 13.47 -1.71 -8.45
CA GLU A 13 13.58 -1.64 -9.92
C GLU A 13 12.37 -0.97 -10.57
N ALA A 14 11.18 -1.13 -9.97
CA ALA A 14 9.96 -0.45 -10.38
C ALA A 14 9.90 1.05 -9.99
N GLY A 15 10.87 1.53 -9.20
CA GLY A 15 10.97 2.93 -8.75
C GLY A 15 10.63 3.18 -7.28
N TYR A 16 10.38 2.13 -6.49
CA TYR A 16 9.95 2.20 -5.09
C TYR A 16 11.07 1.80 -4.12
N SER A 17 12.15 2.57 -4.08
CA SER A 17 13.35 2.25 -3.27
C SER A 17 13.17 2.37 -1.74
N GLY A 18 12.03 2.92 -1.27
CA GLY A 18 11.76 3.19 0.15
C GLY A 18 11.07 2.06 0.91
N PHE A 19 11.00 0.85 0.36
CA PHE A 19 10.36 -0.29 1.01
C PHE A 19 11.31 -1.02 1.98
N GLU A 20 10.84 -1.28 3.19
CA GLU A 20 11.57 -1.96 4.27
C GLU A 20 10.80 -3.18 4.74
N PHE A 21 11.54 -4.26 5.04
CA PHE A 21 10.99 -5.47 5.61
C PHE A 21 10.64 -5.24 7.08
N ASP A 22 9.50 -5.79 7.49
CA ASP A 22 9.02 -5.76 8.87
C ASP A 22 8.16 -7.01 9.12
N SER A 23 7.95 -7.34 10.39
CA SER A 23 7.21 -8.54 10.78
C SER A 23 6.58 -8.40 12.17
N GLY A 24 5.43 -9.02 12.38
CA GLY A 24 4.74 -9.09 13.67
C GLY A 24 3.23 -9.04 13.54
N ASP A 25 2.57 -8.64 14.62
CA ASP A 25 1.13 -8.37 14.62
C ASP A 25 0.92 -6.85 14.59
N THR A 26 -0.09 -6.39 13.84
CA THR A 26 -0.40 -4.96 13.74
C THR A 26 -1.88 -4.70 14.01
N ALA A 27 -2.20 -3.45 14.38
CA ALA A 27 -3.58 -2.99 14.45
C ALA A 27 -4.20 -2.70 13.06
N VAL A 28 -3.42 -2.82 11.98
CA VAL A 28 -3.89 -2.62 10.61
C VAL A 28 -4.50 -3.92 10.12
N SER A 29 -5.80 -3.90 9.86
CA SER A 29 -6.51 -5.05 9.31
C SER A 29 -5.84 -5.55 8.03
N GLY A 30 -5.60 -6.86 7.95
CA GLY A 30 -4.94 -7.49 6.80
C GLY A 30 -3.41 -7.41 6.80
N LEU A 31 -2.78 -6.82 7.83
CA LEU A 31 -1.33 -6.77 7.96
C LEU A 31 -0.85 -7.51 9.22
N SER A 32 -0.36 -8.72 9.01
CA SER A 32 0.14 -9.63 10.05
C SER A 32 1.19 -10.56 9.47
N GLY A 33 2.11 -11.06 10.29
CA GLY A 33 3.17 -11.97 9.83
C GLY A 33 4.36 -11.22 9.27
N GLU A 34 4.67 -11.37 7.98
CA GLU A 34 5.81 -10.74 7.32
C GLU A 34 5.33 -9.83 6.18
N TRP A 35 5.98 -8.68 6.00
CA TRP A 35 5.67 -7.76 4.91
C TRP A 35 6.85 -6.85 4.56
N VAL A 36 6.75 -6.20 3.41
CA VAL A 36 7.56 -5.01 3.08
C VAL A 36 6.66 -3.80 3.01
N SER A 37 7.03 -2.70 3.68
CA SER A 37 6.26 -1.45 3.65
C SER A 37 7.11 -0.25 3.25
N GLY A 38 6.51 0.69 2.52
CA GLY A 38 7.19 1.88 2.04
C GLY A 38 6.24 3.06 1.89
N LYS A 39 6.82 4.27 1.90
CA LYS A 39 6.10 5.51 1.58
C LYS A 39 6.29 5.82 0.10
N ILE A 40 5.18 6.08 -0.59
CA ILE A 40 5.16 6.48 -2.00
C ILE A 40 4.40 7.79 -2.16
N ALA A 41 4.64 8.52 -3.26
CA ALA A 41 3.75 9.60 -3.65
C ALA A 41 2.37 9.03 -4.02
N ARG A 42 1.31 9.83 -3.83
CA ARG A 42 -0.01 9.47 -4.36
C ARG A 42 0.05 9.35 -5.87
N GLU A 43 -0.11 8.14 -6.39
CA GLU A 43 -0.15 7.85 -7.82
C GLU A 43 -1.22 6.80 -8.14
N GLY A 44 -1.50 6.59 -9.44
CA GLY A 44 -2.56 5.68 -9.86
C GLY A 44 -3.90 6.04 -9.24
N GLY A 45 -4.61 5.05 -8.69
CA GLY A 45 -5.90 5.26 -8.03
C GLY A 45 -5.84 6.22 -6.83
N LEU A 46 -4.70 6.33 -6.14
CA LEU A 46 -4.54 7.19 -4.95
C LEU A 46 -4.48 8.68 -5.24
N LYS A 47 -4.38 9.08 -6.52
CA LYS A 47 -4.38 10.49 -6.88
C LYS A 47 -5.71 11.15 -6.55
N HIS A 48 -5.65 12.38 -6.07
CA HIS A 48 -6.85 13.18 -5.79
C HIS A 48 -7.81 13.20 -6.98
N GLU A 49 -7.31 13.40 -8.20
CA GLU A 49 -8.15 13.44 -9.41
C GLU A 49 -8.75 12.10 -9.84
N ASN A 50 -8.40 10.99 -9.17
CA ASN A 50 -8.94 9.66 -9.42
C ASN A 50 -9.90 9.19 -8.32
N GLN A 51 -10.02 9.96 -7.23
CA GLN A 51 -10.94 9.70 -6.14
C GLN A 51 -12.38 10.12 -6.48
N SER A 52 -13.37 9.57 -5.76
CA SER A 52 -14.76 10.01 -5.90
C SER A 52 -14.94 11.46 -5.45
N LEU A 53 -15.99 12.14 -5.95
CA LEU A 53 -16.24 13.56 -5.64
C LEU A 53 -16.32 13.81 -4.13
N LEU A 54 -16.99 12.92 -3.39
CA LEU A 54 -17.13 13.02 -1.94
C LEU A 54 -15.77 12.96 -1.24
N ILE A 55 -14.91 12.03 -1.64
CA ILE A 55 -13.57 11.88 -1.07
C ILE A 55 -12.71 13.12 -1.38
N ARG A 56 -12.82 13.68 -2.60
CA ARG A 56 -12.10 14.93 -2.94
C ARG A 56 -12.53 16.12 -2.09
N ILE A 57 -13.83 16.25 -1.81
CA ILE A 57 -14.34 17.30 -0.92
C ILE A 57 -13.80 17.11 0.50
N LEU A 58 -13.80 15.88 1.02
CA LEU A 58 -13.22 15.58 2.32
C LEU A 58 -11.71 15.86 2.36
N ASP A 59 -10.98 15.47 1.31
CA ASP A 59 -9.53 15.69 1.18
C ASP A 59 -9.19 17.19 1.21
N ALA A 60 -10.00 18.04 0.55
CA ALA A 60 -9.82 19.49 0.57
C ALA A 60 -10.13 20.16 1.93
N LEU A 61 -10.96 19.51 2.76
CA LEU A 61 -11.31 20.00 4.10
C LEU A 61 -10.35 19.48 5.18
N SER A 62 -9.66 18.38 4.92
CA SER A 62 -8.72 17.77 5.87
C SER A 62 -7.39 18.53 5.87
N GLY A 63 -7.25 19.49 6.78
CA GLY A 63 -6.05 20.33 6.89
C GLY A 63 -4.73 19.60 7.20
N ASP A 64 -4.75 18.33 7.63
CA ASP A 64 -3.56 17.60 8.10
C ASP A 64 -3.45 16.13 7.61
N GLY A 65 -4.50 15.61 6.95
CA GLY A 65 -4.57 14.19 6.61
C GLY A 65 -5.48 13.96 5.42
N GLY A 66 -4.90 13.95 4.23
CA GLY A 66 -5.70 13.87 3.02
C GLY A 66 -6.56 12.59 2.97
N ALA A 67 -7.81 12.72 2.55
CA ALA A 67 -8.74 11.61 2.41
C ALA A 67 -8.53 10.89 1.07
N VAL A 68 -8.40 9.56 1.10
CA VAL A 68 -8.47 8.71 -0.09
C VAL A 68 -9.25 7.44 0.24
N ASP A 69 -9.80 6.79 -0.78
CA ASP A 69 -10.26 5.43 -0.71
C ASP A 69 -9.06 4.47 -0.65
N ALA A 70 -8.86 3.84 0.50
CA ALA A 70 -7.71 3.01 0.83
C ALA A 70 -7.90 1.51 0.46
N THR A 71 -8.79 1.22 -0.48
CA THR A 71 -8.93 -0.14 -1.04
C THR A 71 -7.67 -0.57 -1.80
N PRO A 72 -7.25 -1.85 -1.73
CA PRO A 72 -6.06 -2.35 -2.41
C PRO A 72 -6.04 -2.11 -3.92
N GLU A 73 -7.21 -2.08 -4.57
CA GLU A 73 -7.34 -1.76 -6.00
C GLU A 73 -6.82 -0.37 -6.37
N ASN A 74 -6.83 0.58 -5.45
CA ASN A 74 -6.35 1.94 -5.70
C ASN A 74 -4.83 2.06 -5.62
N ALA A 75 -4.12 1.06 -5.08
CA ALA A 75 -2.66 1.04 -5.05
C ALA A 75 -2.08 1.07 -6.48
N PRO A 76 -0.84 1.55 -6.66
CA PRO A 76 -0.22 1.62 -7.98
C PRO A 76 -0.18 0.25 -8.66
N GLU A 77 -0.55 0.21 -9.94
CA GLU A 77 -0.66 -1.03 -10.70
C GLU A 77 0.62 -1.87 -10.65
N ARG A 78 1.79 -1.23 -10.73
CA ARG A 78 3.09 -1.91 -10.62
C ARG A 78 3.26 -2.64 -9.29
N ILE A 79 2.89 -2.02 -8.18
CA ILE A 79 2.96 -2.64 -6.84
C ILE A 79 2.00 -3.82 -6.77
N ARG A 80 0.77 -3.67 -7.27
CA ARG A 80 -0.21 -4.76 -7.29
C ARG A 80 0.24 -5.94 -8.16
N ASN A 81 0.87 -5.67 -9.30
CA ASN A 81 1.38 -6.71 -10.19
C ASN A 81 2.50 -7.49 -9.53
N ILE A 82 3.48 -6.81 -8.92
CA ILE A 82 4.54 -7.46 -8.12
C ILE A 82 3.91 -8.30 -7.01
N ALA A 83 2.97 -7.75 -6.24
CA ALA A 83 2.29 -8.51 -5.18
C ALA A 83 1.65 -9.79 -5.75
N THR A 84 0.88 -9.67 -6.82
CA THR A 84 0.20 -10.80 -7.48
C THR A 84 1.17 -11.86 -8.00
N GLU A 85 2.29 -11.45 -8.60
CA GLU A 85 3.32 -12.36 -9.12
C GLU A 85 3.96 -13.23 -8.03
N HIS A 86 4.03 -12.72 -6.80
CA HIS A 86 4.53 -13.44 -5.64
C HIS A 86 3.44 -14.08 -4.78
N GLY A 87 2.16 -13.97 -5.18
CA GLY A 87 1.02 -14.47 -4.40
C GLY A 87 0.76 -13.69 -3.10
N LEU A 88 1.10 -12.40 -3.10
CA LEU A 88 1.03 -11.46 -1.98
C LEU A 88 -0.17 -10.52 -2.12
N GLU A 89 -0.55 -9.88 -1.01
CA GLU A 89 -1.59 -8.87 -0.94
C GLU A 89 -1.00 -7.47 -0.74
N VAL A 90 -1.80 -6.45 -1.07
CA VAL A 90 -1.45 -5.04 -0.89
C VAL A 90 -2.36 -4.42 0.16
N VAL A 91 -1.77 -3.76 1.15
CA VAL A 91 -2.50 -3.03 2.20
C VAL A 91 -2.06 -1.57 2.19
N ILE A 92 -3.03 -0.64 2.12
CA ILE A 92 -2.77 0.80 2.28
C ILE A 92 -2.86 1.12 3.77
N ILE A 93 -1.70 1.29 4.41
CA ILE A 93 -1.58 1.48 5.87
C ILE A 93 -2.10 2.86 6.29
N SER A 94 -1.72 3.91 5.56
CA SER A 94 -2.04 5.28 5.92
C SER A 94 -1.85 6.21 4.74
N VAL A 95 -2.56 7.34 4.73
CA VAL A 95 -2.42 8.37 3.69
C VAL A 95 -2.27 9.76 4.30
N SER A 96 -1.44 10.58 3.67
CA SER A 96 -1.28 12.01 3.91
C SER A 96 -1.52 12.76 2.61
N ALA A 97 -1.60 14.09 2.64
CA ALA A 97 -1.94 14.92 1.48
C ALA A 97 -1.19 14.56 0.18
N ASP A 98 0.09 14.23 0.27
CA ASP A 98 0.97 13.95 -0.87
C ASP A 98 1.45 12.50 -0.96
N LYS A 99 1.29 11.69 0.10
CA LYS A 99 1.89 10.37 0.22
C LYS A 99 0.93 9.31 0.70
N ALA A 100 1.25 8.06 0.38
CA ALA A 100 0.63 6.88 0.93
C ALA A 100 1.72 5.97 1.51
N ARG A 101 1.42 5.31 2.64
CA ARG A 101 2.21 4.19 3.16
C ARG A 101 1.52 2.90 2.74
N ILE A 102 2.23 2.06 2.02
CA ILE A 102 1.72 0.80 1.48
C ILE A 102 2.56 -0.34 2.03
N ALA A 103 1.91 -1.46 2.33
CA ALA A 103 2.55 -2.75 2.58
C ALA A 103 2.21 -3.75 1.48
N VAL A 104 3.19 -4.59 1.16
CA VAL A 104 3.01 -5.84 0.41
C VAL A 104 3.28 -6.97 1.41
N CYS A 105 2.28 -7.81 1.67
CA CYS A 105 2.30 -8.79 2.74
C CYS A 105 1.87 -10.16 2.23
N ASP A 106 2.26 -11.21 2.94
CA ASP A 106 1.64 -12.52 2.69
C ASP A 106 0.14 -12.39 2.98
N PRO A 107 -0.74 -12.93 2.12
CA PRO A 107 -2.16 -13.00 2.43
C PRO A 107 -2.30 -13.71 3.76
N SER A 108 -2.88 -13.03 4.75
CA SER A 108 -3.14 -13.63 6.04
C SER A 108 -3.89 -14.93 5.80
N LYS A 109 -3.39 -16.04 6.36
CA LYS A 109 -4.24 -17.20 6.59
C LYS A 109 -5.30 -16.76 7.59
N HIS A 110 -6.39 -16.20 7.09
CA HIS A 110 -7.66 -16.32 7.78
C HIS A 110 -8.07 -17.79 7.70
N ASP A 111 -7.37 -18.65 8.45
CA ASP A 111 -7.95 -19.91 8.88
C ASP A 111 -9.08 -19.53 9.85
N LEU A 112 -10.29 -19.49 9.27
CA LEU A 112 -11.63 -19.71 9.86
C LEU A 112 -12.00 -18.93 11.14
#